data_AF-A0A7H4M9D4-F1
#
_entry.id   AF-A0A7H4M9D4-F1
#
_cell.length_a   1.000
_cell.length_b   1.000
_cell.length_c   1.000
_cell.angle_alpha   90.00
_cell.angle_beta   90.00
_cell.angle_gamma   90.00
#
_symmetry.space_group_name_H-M   'P 1'
#
loop_
_entity.id
_entity.type
_entity.pdbx_description
1 polymer ?
#
loop_
_entity_poly.entity_id
_entity_poly.type
_entity_poly.pdbx_seq_one_letter_code
_entity_poly.pdbx_strand_id
1 'polypeptide(L)'
;MLQVDAPLADGRMFFRTDLVNMDAGSFSTHSDGSYSPSWGTCGRSPVPAAVKPDRQRASVAVGWKNDTWSGDIGTTPMGFNVVDVVGGLSYSSDVGPVGYTVNVHRRPISSSLLSFGGQKDSSSHTGTTWGGVRADGAA
;
A
#
# COMPACT_ATOMS: atom_id res chain seq x y z
N MET A 1 -12.59 -5.41 -5.88
CA MET A 1 -12.09 -6.42 -4.86
C MET A 1 -12.87 -7.73 -5.00
N LEU A 2 -11.97 -8.73 -5.14
CA LEU A 2 -12.58 -10.07 -5.23
C LEU A 2 -12.02 -10.96 -4.10
N GLN A 3 -13.03 -11.65 -3.30
CA GLN A 3 -12.58 -12.51 -2.20
C GLN A 3 -13.39 -13.81 -2.18
N VAL A 4 -12.59 -14.84 -1.99
CA VAL A 4 -13.26 -16.14 -1.84
C VAL A 4 -12.94 -16.71 -0.46
N ASP A 5 -14.07 -17.29 0.15
CA ASP A 5 -13.88 -17.85 1.50
C ASP A 5 -14.26 -19.34 1.50
N ALA A 6 -13.46 -20.05 2.24
CA ALA A 6 -13.79 -21.48 2.40
C ALA A 6 -13.51 -21.93 3.83
N PRO A 7 -14.48 -22.82 4.26
CA PRO A 7 -14.21 -23.34 5.62
C PRO A 7 -12.95 -24.22 5.65
N LEU A 8 -12.09 -24.06 6.59
CA LEU A 8 -10.89 -24.90 6.81
C LEU A 8 -10.71 -25.14 8.32
N ALA A 9 -10.81 -26.50 8.71
CA ALA A 9 -10.72 -26.91 10.12
C ALA A 9 -11.74 -26.15 10.99
N ASP A 10 -11.18 -25.48 12.07
CA ASP A 10 -12.12 -24.79 12.98
C ASP A 10 -12.24 -23.30 12.62
N GLY A 11 -11.83 -23.03 11.34
CA GLY A 11 -11.90 -21.59 10.97
C GLY A 11 -12.23 -21.45 9.49
N ARG A 12 -11.90 -20.19 8.93
CA ARG A 12 -12.23 -19.90 7.52
C ARG A 12 -11.00 -19.31 6.82
N MET A 13 -10.76 -19.93 5.76
CA MET A 13 -9.67 -19.35 4.94
C MET A 13 -10.23 -18.42 3.87
N PHE A 14 -9.33 -17.38 3.51
CA PHE A 14 -9.83 -16.48 2.45
C PHE A 14 -8.68 -16.17 1.48
N PHE A 15 -9.08 -16.10 0.34
CA PHE A 15 -8.19 -15.57 -0.72
C PHE A 15 -8.79 -14.30 -1.32
N ARG A 16 -7.84 -13.27 -1.42
CA ARG A 16 -8.40 -11.96 -1.82
C ARG A 16 -7.48 -11.32 -2.88
N THR A 17 -8.11 -10.74 -3.82
CA THR A 17 -7.37 -9.93 -4.82
C THR A 17 -7.97 -8.52 -4.89
N ASP A 18 -7.01 -7.55 -4.95
CA ASP A 18 -7.46 -6.14 -4.99
C ASP A 18 -6.89 -5.46 -6.22
N LEU A 19 -7.85 -4.93 -7.00
CA LEU A 19 -7.37 -4.09 -8.13
C LEU A 19 -7.48 -2.61 -7.76
N VAL A 20 -6.29 -1.96 -7.81
CA VAL A 20 -6.26 -0.57 -7.29
C VAL A 20 -5.83 0.35 -8.43
N ASN A 21 -6.73 1.35 -8.58
CA ASN A 21 -6.35 2.42 -9.55
C ASN A 21 -6.33 3.77 -8.84
N MET A 22 -5.00 4.39 -8.89
CA MET A 22 -4.91 5.72 -8.25
C MET A 22 -4.44 6.75 -9.28
N ASP A 23 -5.25 7.85 -9.33
CA ASP A 23 -4.90 8.94 -10.26
C ASP A 23 -4.71 10.24 -9.45
N ALA A 24 -3.42 10.72 -9.41
CA ALA A 24 -3.12 11.93 -8.58
C ALA A 24 -3.13 13.18 -9.47
N GLY A 25 -3.58 13.02 -10.77
CA GLY A 25 -3.72 14.23 -11.62
C GLY A 25 -2.36 14.68 -12.16
N SER A 26 -2.39 15.86 -12.75
CA SER A 26 -1.14 16.39 -13.36
C SER A 26 -0.76 17.71 -12.68
N PHE A 27 0.55 17.94 -12.71
CA PHE A 27 1.00 19.21 -12.10
C PHE A 27 0.62 20.40 -12.99
N SER A 28 0.27 21.54 -12.27
CA SER A 28 0.02 22.78 -13.06
C SER A 28 1.32 23.34 -13.64
N THR A 29 1.25 23.64 -14.93
CA THR A 29 2.49 24.05 -15.64
C THR A 29 2.47 25.58 -15.83
N HIS A 30 3.70 26.16 -15.68
CA HIS A 30 3.85 27.60 -15.98
C HIS A 30 3.72 27.85 -17.49
N SER A 31 3.71 29.16 -17.86
CA SER A 31 3.54 29.55 -19.28
C SER A 31 4.66 29.00 -20.16
N ASP A 32 5.76 28.60 -19.51
CA ASP A 32 6.91 28.08 -20.28
C ASP A 32 6.91 26.55 -20.29
N GLY A 33 5.68 26.00 -19.77
CA GLY A 33 5.54 24.54 -19.89
C GLY A 33 6.27 23.78 -18.77
N SER A 34 7.05 24.52 -17.87
CA SER A 34 7.71 23.88 -16.71
C SER A 34 6.81 23.88 -15.48
N TYR A 35 7.01 22.92 -14.56
CA TYR A 35 6.28 22.91 -13.26
C TYR A 35 7.29 22.88 -12.11
N SER A 36 6.97 23.64 -10.92
CA SER A 36 7.91 23.68 -9.76
C SER A 36 7.12 23.44 -8.47
N PRO A 37 6.47 22.30 -8.34
CA PRO A 37 5.77 22.01 -7.08
C PRO A 37 6.75 21.55 -5.99
N SER A 38 6.29 21.91 -4.69
CA SER A 38 7.13 21.32 -3.61
C SER A 38 6.99 19.79 -3.60
N TRP A 39 7.40 19.16 -4.65
CA TRP A 39 7.35 17.69 -4.83
C TRP A 39 8.70 17.21 -5.35
N GLY A 40 9.31 16.12 -4.61
CA GLY A 40 10.65 15.63 -4.98
C GLY A 40 11.69 16.75 -4.96
N THR A 41 12.42 16.84 -6.13
CA THR A 41 13.50 17.88 -6.15
C THR A 41 13.12 18.99 -7.12
N CYS A 42 11.84 19.10 -7.44
CA CYS A 42 11.37 20.08 -8.44
C CYS A 42 11.32 21.49 -7.85
N GLY A 43 11.38 21.66 -6.53
CA GLY A 43 11.44 22.98 -5.85
C GLY A 43 12.84 23.62 -5.99
N ARG A 44 13.88 22.84 -6.42
CA ARG A 44 15.27 23.34 -6.56
C ARG A 44 15.57 23.74 -8.01
N SER A 45 14.82 23.14 -9.03
CA SER A 45 14.97 23.54 -10.46
C SER A 45 13.78 23.01 -11.25
N PRO A 46 13.19 23.93 -12.14
CA PRO A 46 11.99 23.56 -12.91
C PRO A 46 12.24 22.38 -13.84
N VAL A 47 11.37 21.35 -13.76
CA VAL A 47 11.50 20.07 -14.50
C VAL A 47 10.49 20.10 -15.66
N PRO A 48 10.98 19.58 -16.95
CA PRO A 48 10.07 19.48 -18.09
C PRO A 48 8.93 18.47 -17.83
N ALA A 49 7.72 18.86 -18.11
CA ALA A 49 6.45 18.11 -17.86
C ALA A 49 6.63 16.63 -18.25
N ALA A 50 7.03 15.71 -17.32
CA ALA A 50 6.87 14.29 -17.70
C ALA A 50 5.73 13.66 -16.90
N VAL A 51 4.93 12.85 -17.76
CA VAL A 51 4.05 11.78 -18.24
C VAL A 51 3.41 11.08 -17.03
N LYS A 52 2.19 11.24 -17.08
CA LYS A 52 1.03 10.53 -16.52
C LYS A 52 1.42 9.16 -15.95
N PRO A 53 1.32 8.96 -14.65
CA PRO A 53 1.46 7.50 -14.44
C PRO A 53 0.12 6.79 -14.51
N ASP A 54 -0.23 6.20 -15.81
CA ASP A 54 -1.35 5.24 -15.77
C ASP A 54 -0.82 3.83 -15.46
N ARG A 55 -1.62 2.96 -14.63
CA ARG A 55 -3.04 2.52 -14.56
C ARG A 55 -3.10 1.00 -14.37
N GLN A 56 -3.27 0.73 -13.07
CA GLN A 56 -4.01 -0.43 -12.53
C GLN A 56 -3.03 -1.44 -11.91
N ARG A 57 -3.21 -1.51 -10.69
CA ARG A 57 -2.30 -2.41 -9.95
C ARG A 57 -3.14 -3.38 -9.11
N ALA A 58 -2.52 -4.59 -9.16
CA ALA A 58 -3.31 -5.62 -8.45
C ALA A 58 -2.51 -6.16 -7.26
N SER A 59 -3.26 -6.42 -6.16
CA SER A 59 -2.64 -7.06 -4.99
C SER A 59 -3.41 -8.34 -4.64
N VAL A 60 -2.59 -9.20 -4.01
CA VAL A 60 -3.24 -10.46 -3.62
C VAL A 60 -2.94 -10.74 -2.15
N ALA A 61 -3.98 -11.45 -1.56
CA ALA A 61 -3.77 -11.76 -0.13
C ALA A 61 -4.48 -13.09 0.21
N VAL A 62 -3.81 -13.79 1.07
CA VAL A 62 -4.46 -14.99 1.63
C VAL A 62 -4.38 -14.95 3.16
N GLY A 63 -5.45 -15.57 3.72
CA GLY A 63 -5.42 -15.52 5.21
C GLY A 63 -6.36 -16.58 5.80
N TRP A 64 -6.19 -16.66 7.11
CA TRP A 64 -7.05 -17.60 7.87
C TRP A 64 -7.43 -17.00 9.22
N LYS A 65 -8.66 -17.35 9.56
CA LYS A 65 -9.07 -16.78 10.86
C LYS A 65 -10.03 -17.74 11.56
N ASN A 66 -9.77 -17.87 12.87
CA ASN A 66 -10.76 -18.54 13.75
C ASN A 66 -11.03 -17.71 15.01
N ASP A 67 -11.70 -18.31 16.03
CA ASP A 67 -12.06 -17.50 17.22
C ASP A 67 -10.82 -17.05 17.99
N THR A 68 -9.69 -17.70 17.83
CA THR A 68 -8.50 -17.39 18.64
C THR A 68 -7.41 -16.73 17.79
N TRP A 69 -7.22 -17.24 16.56
CA TRP A 69 -6.10 -16.72 15.76
C TRP A 69 -6.62 -16.16 14.43
N SER A 70 -5.90 -15.13 14.05
CA SER A 70 -6.15 -14.60 12.70
C SER A 70 -4.83 -14.12 12.09
N GLY A 71 -4.69 -14.66 10.86
CA GLY A 71 -3.46 -14.23 10.17
C GLY A 71 -3.69 -14.08 8.67
N ASP A 72 -2.80 -13.15 8.17
CA ASP A 72 -2.90 -12.97 6.71
C ASP A 72 -1.54 -12.52 6.16
N ILE A 73 -1.40 -12.92 4.94
CA ILE A 73 -0.19 -12.46 4.22
C ILE A 73 -0.57 -12.07 2.79
N GLY A 74 -0.03 -10.98 2.45
CA GLY A 74 -0.36 -10.49 1.11
C GLY A 74 0.72 -9.54 0.58
N THR A 75 0.33 -8.93 -0.52
CA THR A 75 1.35 -8.02 -1.11
C THR A 75 0.68 -6.66 -1.40
N THR A 76 1.52 -5.61 -1.50
CA THR A 76 1.00 -4.33 -2.03
C THR A 76 0.86 -4.43 -3.55
N PRO A 77 -0.07 -3.64 -4.16
CA PRO A 77 -0.43 -3.80 -5.58
C PRO A 77 0.81 -3.87 -6.48
N MET A 78 0.90 -5.10 -7.08
CA MET A 78 1.99 -5.31 -8.07
C MET A 78 1.82 -4.39 -9.29
N GLY A 79 2.87 -3.60 -9.53
CA GLY A 79 2.76 -2.55 -10.58
C GLY A 79 3.09 -1.16 -10.03
N PHE A 80 3.17 -1.19 -8.63
CA PHE A 80 3.67 0.06 -7.98
C PHE A 80 5.17 0.13 -8.09
N ASN A 81 5.69 1.40 -7.89
CA ASN A 81 7.16 1.54 -7.88
C ASN A 81 7.80 0.83 -6.69
N VAL A 82 6.98 0.71 -5.62
CA VAL A 82 7.50 -0.02 -4.44
C VAL A 82 6.49 -1.11 -4.08
N VAL A 83 6.99 -2.35 -4.18
CA VAL A 83 6.13 -3.50 -3.86
C VAL A 83 6.74 -4.26 -2.68
N ASP A 84 5.76 -4.55 -1.68
CA ASP A 84 6.27 -5.23 -0.48
C ASP A 84 5.28 -6.31 -0.05
N VAL A 85 5.88 -7.20 0.75
CA VAL A 85 5.01 -8.23 1.35
C VAL A 85 4.43 -7.68 2.67
N VAL A 86 3.05 -7.79 2.76
CA VAL A 86 2.42 -7.31 4.01
C VAL A 86 1.60 -8.44 4.65
N GLY A 87 1.32 -8.19 5.94
CA GLY A 87 0.56 -9.25 6.64
C GLY A 87 0.40 -8.93 8.12
N GLY A 88 -0.40 -9.77 8.69
CA GLY A 88 -0.58 -9.55 10.14
C GLY A 88 -1.05 -10.82 10.84
N LEU A 89 -0.73 -10.84 12.14
CA LEU A 89 -1.18 -11.96 12.97
C LEU A 89 -1.80 -11.45 14.27
N SER A 90 -2.92 -12.12 14.57
CA SER A 90 -3.61 -11.66 15.78
C SER A 90 -4.02 -12.86 16.62
N TYR A 91 -3.94 -12.58 17.96
CA TYR A 91 -4.34 -13.63 18.91
C TYR A 91 -5.30 -13.05 19.95
N SER A 92 -6.36 -13.91 20.09
CA SER A 92 -7.39 -13.39 21.00
C SER A 92 -7.71 -14.47 22.05
N SER A 93 -7.60 -14.03 23.34
CA SER A 93 -7.99 -14.96 24.43
C SER A 93 -8.69 -14.19 25.55
N ASP A 94 -9.31 -15.01 26.43
CA ASP A 94 -10.03 -14.38 27.56
C ASP A 94 -9.36 -14.73 28.89
N VAL A 95 -9.12 -13.65 29.64
CA VAL A 95 -8.68 -13.93 31.03
C VAL A 95 -9.79 -13.52 32.00
N GLY A 96 -10.65 -14.62 32.40
CA GLY A 96 -11.83 -14.36 33.25
C GLY A 96 -12.94 -13.61 32.48
N PRO A 97 -13.38 -12.37 32.98
CA PRO A 97 -14.42 -11.60 32.27
C PRO A 97 -13.80 -10.62 31.26
N VAL A 98 -12.43 -10.60 31.18
CA VAL A 98 -11.81 -9.57 30.30
C VAL A 98 -11.18 -10.30 29.11
N GLY A 99 -11.49 -9.83 27.86
CA GLY A 99 -10.90 -10.36 26.61
C GLY A 99 -9.71 -9.51 26.14
N TYR A 100 -8.66 -10.24 25.76
CA TYR A 100 -7.55 -9.44 25.20
C TYR A 100 -7.18 -9.98 23.82
N THR A 101 -6.63 -8.98 22.98
CA THR A 101 -6.14 -9.37 21.65
C THR A 101 -4.78 -8.71 21.39
N VAL A 102 -3.98 -9.60 20.98
CA VAL A 102 -2.65 -9.06 20.61
C VAL A 102 -2.46 -9.20 19.09
N ASN A 103 -1.88 -8.03 18.55
CA ASN A 103 -1.75 -8.05 17.08
C ASN A 103 -0.40 -7.48 16.66
N VAL A 104 0.11 -8.15 15.64
CA VAL A 104 1.32 -7.61 14.99
C VAL A 104 1.05 -7.52 13.48
N HIS A 105 1.52 -6.38 12.95
CA HIS A 105 1.10 -6.24 11.55
C HIS A 105 2.13 -5.40 10.78
N ARG A 106 2.18 -5.70 9.63
CA ARG A 106 2.80 -4.82 8.62
C ARG A 106 1.78 -4.45 7.53
N ARG A 107 1.47 -3.04 7.47
CA ARG A 107 0.41 -2.63 6.52
C ARG A 107 0.87 -1.39 5.76
N PRO A 108 0.40 -1.37 4.45
CA PRO A 108 0.75 -0.17 3.69
C PRO A 108 -0.11 1.04 4.08
N ILE A 109 0.53 2.29 4.02
CA ILE A 109 -0.26 3.52 4.20
C ILE A 109 -0.80 3.95 2.83
N SER A 110 -2.17 3.95 2.71
CA SER A 110 -2.79 4.10 1.37
C SER A 110 -3.43 5.49 1.25
N SER A 111 -2.96 6.46 1.99
CA SER A 111 -3.62 7.79 2.00
C SER A 111 -3.18 8.63 0.79
N SER A 112 -2.04 8.21 0.15
CA SER A 112 -1.59 8.93 -1.06
C SER A 112 -0.83 7.96 -1.97
N LEU A 113 -0.78 8.42 -3.27
CA LEU A 113 -0.05 7.54 -4.22
C LEU A 113 1.42 7.39 -3.82
N LEU A 114 1.96 8.46 -3.27
CA LEU A 114 3.38 8.38 -2.86
C LEU A 114 3.56 7.43 -1.68
N SER A 115 2.64 7.49 -0.65
CA SER A 115 2.81 6.67 0.56
C SER A 115 2.39 5.22 0.28
N PHE A 116 1.57 4.97 -0.67
CA PHE A 116 1.03 3.62 -0.93
C PHE A 116 1.92 2.90 -1.95
N GLY A 117 2.24 3.50 -3.05
CA GLY A 117 2.89 2.75 -4.16
C GLY A 117 4.20 3.39 -4.58
N GLY A 118 4.59 4.54 -3.91
CA GLY A 118 5.88 5.18 -4.26
C GLY A 118 5.81 5.89 -5.61
N GLN A 119 6.58 7.06 -5.73
CA GLN A 119 6.64 7.80 -7.00
C GLN A 119 8.10 8.04 -7.39
N LYS A 120 8.29 8.20 -8.62
CA LYS A 120 9.66 8.39 -9.13
C LYS A 120 9.88 9.87 -9.48
N ASP A 121 11.07 10.34 -8.98
CA ASP A 121 11.43 11.72 -9.32
C ASP A 121 11.72 11.83 -10.81
N SER A 122 11.45 13.09 -11.36
CA SER A 122 11.64 13.28 -12.82
C SER A 122 13.05 12.85 -13.25
N SER A 123 13.07 12.18 -14.35
CA SER A 123 14.34 11.64 -14.91
C SER A 123 15.33 12.77 -15.20
N SER A 124 14.89 13.99 -15.34
CA SER A 124 15.76 15.17 -15.57
C SER A 124 16.42 15.65 -14.26
N HIS A 125 16.12 14.99 -13.14
CA HIS A 125 16.82 15.30 -11.87
C HIS A 125 17.49 14.02 -11.35
N THR A 126 16.90 13.37 -10.31
CA THR A 126 17.64 12.25 -9.68
C THR A 126 17.10 10.92 -10.21
N GLY A 127 15.82 10.89 -10.70
CA GLY A 127 15.23 9.62 -11.17
C GLY A 127 15.07 8.59 -10.05
N THR A 128 15.12 9.02 -8.84
CA THR A 128 15.06 8.07 -7.71
C THR A 128 13.59 7.79 -7.36
N THR A 129 13.36 6.48 -7.00
CA THR A 129 12.01 6.09 -6.52
C THR A 129 11.95 6.15 -5.00
N TRP A 130 10.90 6.85 -4.54
CA TRP A 130 10.78 6.96 -3.06
C TRP A 130 9.30 6.88 -2.67
N GLY A 131 9.06 6.56 -1.31
CA GLY A 131 7.67 6.38 -0.85
C GLY A 131 7.39 4.90 -0.52
N GLY A 132 6.07 4.48 -0.66
CA GLY A 132 5.77 3.08 -0.26
C GLY A 132 5.98 2.86 1.25
N VAL A 133 5.33 3.68 1.95
CA VAL A 133 5.53 3.64 3.41
C VAL A 133 4.74 2.46 4.01
N ARG A 134 5.50 1.83 4.98
CA ARG A 134 4.85 0.69 5.67
C ARG A 134 4.87 0.91 7.17
N ALA A 135 3.68 0.57 7.73
CA ALA A 135 3.65 0.64 9.20
C ALA A 135 3.86 -0.77 9.81
N ASP A 136 4.93 -0.83 10.60
CA ASP A 136 5.19 -2.08 11.36
C ASP A 136 4.97 -1.83 12.85
N GLY A 137 3.83 -2.51 13.26
CA GLY A 137 3.56 -2.25 14.69
C GLY A 137 2.92 -3.49 15.34
N ALA A 138 2.76 -3.28 16.74
CA ALA A 138 2.09 -4.36 17.51
C ALA A 138 1.22 -3.74 18.61
N ALA A 139 -0.05 -4.28 18.72
CA ALA A 139 -0.92 -3.77 19.79
C ALA A 139 -1.70 -4.93 20.44
#